data_AF-A0A0R3MAR9-F1
#
_entry.id   AF-A0A0R3MAR9-F1
#
_cell.length_a   1.000
_cell.length_b   1.000
_cell.length_c   1.000
_cell.angle_alpha   90.00
_cell.angle_beta   90.00
_cell.angle_gamma   90.00
#
_symmetry.space_group_name_H-M   'P 1'
#
loop_
_entity.id
_entity.type
_entity.pdbx_description
1 polymer ?
#
loop_
_entity_poly.entity_id
_entity_poly.type
_entity_poly.pdbx_seq_one_letter_code
_entity_poly.pdbx_strand_id
1 'polypeptide(L)' 'MHTEIDIFDEPIGRISKMCELMGLGAEFDSKLPELETYLEGLVAEGETSEERLTVSGLTFVKRAQQASGSLQAGSGE' A
#
# COMPACT_ATOMS: atom_id res chain seq x y z
N MET A 1 -8.87 22.89 14.89
CA MET A 1 -8.04 21.76 14.44
C MET A 1 -9.02 20.65 14.11
N HIS A 2 -9.37 20.49 12.84
CA HIS A 2 -10.22 19.40 12.40
C HIS A 2 -9.41 18.12 12.60
N THR A 3 -9.65 17.42 13.70
CA THR A 3 -9.24 16.02 13.82
C THR A 3 -10.23 15.21 13.01
N GLU A 4 -10.12 15.33 11.68
CA GLU A 4 -10.68 14.33 10.79
C GLU A 4 -9.97 13.03 11.19
N ILE A 5 -10.74 12.10 11.74
CA ILE A 5 -10.26 10.75 11.96
C ILE A 5 -10.04 10.23 10.55
N ASP A 6 -8.80 10.35 10.09
CA ASP A 6 -8.40 9.79 8.83
C ASP A 6 -8.49 8.27 9.03
N ILE A 7 -9.56 7.69 8.50
CA ILE A 7 -9.83 6.25 8.59
C ILE A 7 -8.69 5.43 7.97
N PHE A 8 -7.76 6.10 7.27
CA PHE A 8 -6.58 5.51 6.69
C PHE A 8 -5.36 5.59 7.61
N ASP A 9 -5.32 6.41 8.67
CA ASP A 9 -4.12 6.57 9.52
C ASP A 9 -3.66 5.24 10.16
N GLU A 10 -4.60 4.50 10.76
CA GLU A 10 -4.32 3.18 11.37
C GLU A 10 -3.90 2.11 10.34
N PRO A 11 -4.65 1.88 9.24
CA PRO A 11 -4.24 0.91 8.23
C PRO A 11 -2.97 1.33 7.47
N ILE A 12 -2.77 2.62 7.15
CA ILE A 12 -1.54 3.13 6.52
C ILE A 12 -0.34 2.90 7.43
N GLY A 13 -0.46 3.20 8.73
CA GLY A 13 0.60 2.93 9.70
C GLY A 13 0.97 1.45 9.78
N ARG A 14 -0.03 0.55 9.74
CA ARG A 14 0.19 -0.90 9.67
C ARG A 14 0.84 -1.35 8.38
N ILE A 15 0.39 -0.84 7.23
CA ILE A 15 0.97 -1.14 5.91
C ILE A 15 2.43 -0.69 5.90
N SER A 16 2.72 0.55 6.32
CA SER A 16 4.08 1.10 6.40
C SER A 16 5.00 0.19 7.19
N LYS A 17 4.62 -0.16 8.42
CA LYS A 17 5.43 -1.01 9.30
C LYS A 17 5.70 -2.39 8.70
N MET A 18 4.70 -2.98 8.05
CA MET A 18 4.88 -4.25 7.36
C MET A 18 5.73 -4.13 6.10
N CYS A 19 5.60 -3.05 5.33
CA CYS A 19 6.46 -2.73 4.22
C CYS A 19 7.92 -2.54 4.67
N GLU A 20 8.18 -1.83 5.76
CA GLU A 20 9.51 -1.70 6.35
C GLU A 20 10.12 -3.05 6.73
N LEU A 21 9.34 -3.92 7.38
CA LEU A 21 9.78 -5.29 7.73
C LEU A 21 10.11 -6.16 6.52
N MET A 22 9.50 -5.89 5.37
CA MET A 22 9.74 -6.59 4.10
C MET A 22 10.81 -5.92 3.23
N GLY A 23 11.38 -4.78 3.66
CA GLY A 23 12.32 -4.00 2.84
C GLY A 23 11.64 -3.21 1.71
N LEU A 24 10.33 -3.00 1.79
CA LEU A 24 9.50 -2.26 0.84
C LEU A 24 9.24 -0.81 1.26
N GLY A 25 9.93 -0.29 2.28
CA GLY A 25 9.68 1.06 2.82
C GLY A 25 9.82 2.16 1.77
N ALA A 26 10.84 2.09 0.91
CA ALA A 26 11.05 3.06 -0.17
C ALA A 26 9.94 3.00 -1.24
N GLU A 27 9.53 1.80 -1.62
CA GLU A 27 8.41 1.61 -2.56
C GLU A 27 7.09 2.07 -1.95
N PHE A 28 6.88 1.84 -0.65
CA PHE A 28 5.71 2.31 0.07
C PHE A 28 5.65 3.84 0.07
N ASP A 29 6.74 4.52 0.42
CA ASP A 29 6.79 6.00 0.45
C ASP A 29 6.53 6.59 -0.95
N SER A 30 7.15 6.02 -1.97
CA SER A 30 6.95 6.39 -3.38
C SER A 30 5.51 6.14 -3.86
N LYS A 31 4.85 5.10 -3.33
CA LYS A 31 3.49 4.71 -3.70
C LYS A 31 2.41 5.19 -2.74
N LEU A 32 2.77 5.92 -1.69
CA LEU A 32 1.84 6.43 -0.69
C LEU A 32 0.65 7.18 -1.31
N PRO A 33 0.84 8.16 -2.21
CA PRO A 33 -0.31 8.88 -2.81
C PRO A 33 -1.21 7.99 -3.67
N GLU A 34 -0.64 7.00 -4.38
CA GLU A 34 -1.42 6.03 -5.17
C GLU A 34 -2.16 5.04 -4.25
N LEU A 35 -1.54 4.67 -3.13
CA LEU A 35 -2.11 3.80 -2.11
C LEU A 35 -3.29 4.49 -1.42
N GLU A 36 -3.16 5.76 -1.03
CA GLU A 36 -4.26 6.56 -0.46
C GLU A 36 -5.45 6.58 -1.41
N THR A 37 -5.22 6.95 -2.68
CA THR A 37 -6.27 6.96 -3.72
C THR A 37 -6.94 5.57 -3.87
N TYR A 38 -6.17 4.49 -3.78
CA TYR A 38 -6.69 3.13 -3.86
C TYR A 38 -7.57 2.77 -2.66
N LEU A 39 -7.15 3.14 -1.45
CA LEU A 39 -7.92 2.90 -0.22
C LEU A 39 -9.20 3.75 -0.20
N GLU A 40 -9.15 4.99 -0.68
CA GLU A 40 -10.34 5.84 -0.87
C GLU A 40 -11.35 5.18 -1.82
N GLY A 41 -10.87 4.57 -2.92
CA GLY A 41 -11.72 3.80 -3.83
C GLY A 41 -12.43 2.65 -3.14
N LEU A 42 -11.72 1.85 -2.34
CA LEU A 42 -12.29 0.74 -1.58
C LEU A 42 -13.35 1.23 -0.58
N VAL A 43 -13.08 2.32 0.12
CA VAL A 43 -14.05 2.92 1.05
C VAL A 43 -15.28 3.44 0.30
N ALA A 44 -15.10 4.05 -0.88
CA ALA A 44 -16.20 4.49 -1.72
C ALA A 44 -17.06 3.31 -2.23
N GLU A 45 -16.45 2.13 -2.41
CA GLU A 45 -17.15 0.88 -2.71
C GLU A 45 -17.85 0.25 -1.49
N GLY A 46 -17.62 0.79 -0.29
CA GLY A 46 -18.23 0.37 0.97
C GLY A 46 -17.34 -0.52 1.85
N GLU A 47 -16.07 -0.71 1.50
CA GLU A 47 -15.10 -1.44 2.32
C GLU A 47 -14.56 -0.52 3.43
N THR A 48 -15.04 -0.72 4.65
CA THR A 48 -14.60 0.04 5.83
C THR A 48 -13.81 -0.80 6.83
N SER A 49 -13.53 -2.07 6.49
CA SER A 49 -12.80 -2.97 7.38
C SER A 49 -11.31 -2.64 7.32
N GLU A 50 -10.74 -2.19 8.45
CA GLU A 50 -9.33 -1.86 8.58
C GLU A 50 -8.41 -3.02 8.15
N GLU A 51 -8.75 -4.26 8.53
CA GLU A 51 -7.98 -5.44 8.15
C GLU A 51 -7.96 -5.62 6.63
N ARG A 52 -9.10 -5.40 5.97
CA ARG A 52 -9.24 -5.51 4.52
C ARG A 52 -8.50 -4.40 3.79
N LEU A 53 -8.59 -3.17 4.28
CA LEU A 53 -7.85 -2.01 3.76
C LEU A 53 -6.34 -2.24 3.89
N THR A 54 -5.89 -2.74 5.04
CA THR A 54 -4.48 -3.08 5.30
C THR A 54 -3.97 -4.17 4.34
N VAL A 55 -4.70 -5.28 4.20
CA VAL A 55 -4.31 -6.39 3.32
C VAL A 55 -4.32 -5.97 1.85
N SER A 56 -5.33 -5.22 1.44
CA SER A 56 -5.46 -4.73 0.06
C SER A 56 -4.34 -3.73 -0.26
N GLY A 57 -4.05 -2.82 0.66
CA GLY A 57 -2.96 -1.85 0.53
C GLY A 57 -1.57 -2.49 0.46
N LEU A 58 -1.29 -3.48 1.32
CA LEU A 58 -0.05 -4.26 1.22
C LEU A 58 0.09 -4.99 -0.12
N THR A 59 -1.00 -5.55 -0.61
CA THR A 59 -1.02 -6.25 -1.90
C THR A 59 -0.74 -5.27 -3.05
N PHE A 60 -1.27 -4.05 -2.98
CA PHE A 60 -1.01 -2.98 -3.93
C PHE A 60 0.49 -2.65 -4.00
N VAL A 61 1.12 -2.36 -2.86
CA VAL A 61 2.56 -2.01 -2.80
C VAL A 61 3.43 -3.17 -3.26
N LYS A 62 3.11 -4.41 -2.85
CA LYS A 62 3.84 -5.61 -3.29
C LYS A 62 3.76 -5.83 -4.79
N ARG A 63 2.60 -5.59 -5.42
CA ARG A 63 2.45 -5.68 -6.88
C ARG A 63 3.25 -4.58 -7.60
N ALA A 64 3.27 -3.37 -7.05
CA ALA A 64 4.09 -2.28 -7.59
C ALA A 64 5.59 -2.64 -7.57
N GLN A 65 6.07 -3.26 -6.49
CA GLN A 65 7.45 -3.74 -6.41
C GLN A 65 7.75 -4.84 -7.44
N GLN A 66 6.84 -5.80 -7.63
CA GLN A 66 7.01 -6.87 -8.61
C GLN A 66 7.02 -6.34 -10.05
N ALA A 67 6.21 -5.33 -10.37
CA ALA A 67 6.23 -4.68 -11.67
C ALA A 67 7.59 -4.00 -11.94
N SER A 68 8.20 -3.38 -10.93
CA SER A 68 9.55 -2.80 -11.02
C SER A 68 10.67 -3.85 -11.05
N GLY A 69 10.50 -4.99 -10.36
CA GLY A 69 11.49 -6.08 -10.30
C GLY A 69 11.48 -7.02 -11.52
N SER A 70 10.42 -7.01 -12.33
CA SER A 70 10.26 -7.92 -13.47
C SER A 70 11.09 -7.55 -14.71
N LEU A 71 11.75 -6.38 -14.75
CA LEU A 71 12.65 -6.03 -15.86
C LEU A 71 14.05 -6.69 -15.77
N GLN A 72 14.38 -7.45 -14.71
CA GLN A 72 15.72 -8.03 -14.53
C GLN A 72 15.80 -9.57 -14.69
N ALA A 73 14.71 -10.26 -15.01
CA ALA A 73 14.74 -11.71 -15.29
C ALA A 73 14.61 -11.98 -16.81
N GLY A 74 15.62 -11.57 -17.56
CA GLY A 74 15.65 -11.70 -19.02
C GLY A 74 17.05 -11.60 -19.61
N SER A 75 18.01 -12.34 -19.08
CA SER A 75 19.29 -12.64 -19.76
C SER A 75 19.92 -13.84 -19.09
N GLY A 76 20.06 -14.93 -19.84
CA GLY A 76 20.65 -16.19 -19.39
C GLY A 76 20.44 -17.27 -20.42
N GLU A 77 21.07 -17.04 -21.58
CA GLU A 77 21.57 -17.95 -22.62
C GLU A 77 20.95 -19.36 -22.79
#